data_AF-A0A958LGZ1-F1
#
_entry.id   AF-A0A958LGZ1-F1
#
_cell.length_a   1.000
_cell.length_b   1.000
_cell.length_c   1.000
_cell.angle_alpha   90.00
_cell.angle_beta   90.00
_cell.angle_gamma   90.00
#
_symmetry.space_group_name_H-M   'P 1'
#
loop_
_entity.id
_entity.type
_entity.pdbx_description
1 polymer ?
#
loop_
_entity_poly.entity_id
_entity_poly.type
_entity_poly.pdbx_seq_one_letter_code
_entity_poly.pdbx_strand_id
1 'polypeptide(L)'
;ENVVYDKRSHAVDFGNVSITENTRAAYPIEYIPNAKIPCIGGHPRNIILLTCDAFGVLPPVAKLTREQAMYHFISGYTAKVAGTEMGVTEPEATFSACFGAAFMVWHPSVYAELLAKKMAENNTTAWLINTGWTGGPYGEGERIRLRYTRAIIDAIHSGELAQAPTVTDAIFGLAVPAACSHVPDKILQPRYTWY
;
A
#
# COMPACT_ATOMS: atom_id res chain seq x y z
N GLU A 1 -3.28 -21.97 -9.13
CA GLU A 1 -2.40 -21.83 -10.30
C GLU A 1 -0.96 -21.84 -9.82
N ASN A 2 -0.09 -22.66 -10.43
CA ASN A 2 1.35 -22.77 -10.13
C ASN A 2 1.69 -23.09 -8.66
N VAL A 3 0.85 -23.88 -7.99
CA VAL A 3 1.11 -24.36 -6.61
C VAL A 3 1.67 -25.78 -6.63
N VAL A 4 2.55 -26.08 -5.69
CA VAL A 4 3.02 -27.45 -5.41
C VAL A 4 2.15 -28.03 -4.30
N TYR A 5 1.78 -29.31 -4.41
CA TYR A 5 1.02 -30.01 -3.39
C TYR A 5 1.64 -31.38 -3.12
N ASP A 6 1.47 -31.86 -1.90
CA ASP A 6 1.87 -33.20 -1.51
C ASP A 6 0.98 -34.24 -2.20
N LYS A 7 1.59 -35.18 -2.94
CA LYS A 7 0.84 -36.15 -3.77
C LYS A 7 0.00 -37.14 -2.97
N ARG A 8 0.27 -37.32 -1.67
CA ARG A 8 -0.43 -38.28 -0.82
C ARG A 8 -1.59 -37.64 -0.06
N SER A 9 -1.36 -36.49 0.55
CA SER A 9 -2.35 -35.75 1.35
C SER A 9 -3.15 -34.74 0.55
N HIS A 10 -2.69 -34.39 -0.66
CA HIS A 10 -3.20 -33.29 -1.49
C HIS A 10 -3.15 -31.92 -0.79
N ALA A 11 -2.39 -31.79 0.30
CA ALA A 11 -2.15 -30.52 0.96
C ALA A 11 -1.26 -29.63 0.08
N VAL A 12 -1.69 -28.40 -0.14
CA VAL A 12 -0.91 -27.40 -0.88
C VAL A 12 0.21 -26.88 0.01
N ASP A 13 1.42 -26.83 -0.53
CA ASP A 13 2.56 -26.18 0.12
C ASP A 13 2.67 -24.73 -0.38
N PHE A 14 2.09 -23.80 0.38
CA PHE A 14 2.14 -22.36 0.07
C PHE A 14 3.52 -21.73 0.29
N GLY A 15 4.47 -22.44 0.91
CA GLY A 15 5.87 -22.00 1.02
C GLY A 15 6.71 -22.40 -0.19
N ASN A 16 6.20 -23.28 -1.05
CA ASN A 16 6.95 -23.77 -2.20
C ASN A 16 6.81 -22.84 -3.41
N VAL A 17 7.91 -22.14 -3.69
CA VAL A 17 8.04 -21.20 -4.83
C VAL A 17 8.88 -21.75 -5.97
N SER A 18 9.10 -23.07 -6.05
CA SER A 18 10.00 -23.67 -7.05
C SER A 18 9.57 -23.46 -8.50
N ILE A 19 8.27 -23.20 -8.72
CA ILE A 19 7.72 -22.85 -10.04
C ILE A 19 7.81 -21.33 -10.23
N THR A 20 7.30 -20.56 -9.27
CA THR A 20 7.27 -19.11 -9.26
C THR A 20 6.89 -18.59 -7.87
N GLU A 21 7.34 -17.39 -7.50
CA GLU A 21 6.81 -16.68 -6.32
C GLU A 21 5.39 -16.14 -6.53
N ASN A 22 4.94 -15.97 -7.78
CA ASN A 22 3.61 -15.46 -8.15
C ASN A 22 2.56 -16.60 -8.22
N THR A 23 2.43 -17.39 -7.15
CA THR A 23 1.36 -18.38 -7.03
C THR A 23 0.00 -17.69 -6.91
N ARG A 24 -1.07 -18.28 -7.48
CA ARG A 24 -2.40 -17.65 -7.51
C ARG A 24 -3.54 -18.61 -7.20
N ALA A 25 -4.62 -18.07 -6.65
CA ALA A 25 -5.91 -18.74 -6.54
C ALA A 25 -7.00 -17.81 -7.08
N ALA A 26 -7.92 -18.37 -7.86
CA ALA A 26 -9.12 -17.69 -8.32
C ALA A 26 -10.33 -18.44 -7.77
N TYR A 27 -11.28 -17.70 -7.19
CA TYR A 27 -12.47 -18.27 -6.57
C TYR A 27 -13.64 -17.28 -6.69
N PRO A 28 -14.89 -17.77 -6.69
CA PRO A 28 -16.08 -16.92 -6.67
C PRO A 28 -16.11 -16.02 -5.42
N ILE A 29 -16.66 -14.81 -5.54
CA ILE A 29 -16.69 -13.84 -4.43
C ILE A 29 -17.48 -14.36 -3.22
N GLU A 30 -18.44 -15.24 -3.47
CA GLU A 30 -19.29 -15.93 -2.50
C GLU A 30 -18.49 -16.80 -1.51
N TYR A 31 -17.23 -17.12 -1.82
CA TYR A 31 -16.36 -17.89 -0.91
C TYR A 31 -15.78 -17.06 0.23
N ILE A 32 -15.99 -15.74 0.22
CA ILE A 32 -15.60 -14.82 1.29
C ILE A 32 -16.85 -14.50 2.15
N PRO A 33 -16.97 -15.01 3.39
CA PRO A 33 -18.22 -14.94 4.16
C PRO A 33 -18.75 -13.53 4.45
N ASN A 34 -17.85 -12.54 4.51
CA ASN A 34 -18.17 -11.14 4.77
C ASN A 34 -18.18 -10.27 3.50
N ALA A 35 -18.17 -10.89 2.30
CA ALA A 35 -18.31 -10.14 1.06
C ALA A 35 -19.72 -9.55 0.93
N LYS A 36 -19.80 -8.32 0.41
CA LYS A 36 -21.07 -7.67 0.11
C LYS A 36 -21.57 -8.12 -1.26
N ILE A 37 -22.79 -8.64 -1.32
CA ILE A 37 -23.46 -9.02 -2.57
C ILE A 37 -24.79 -8.24 -2.66
N PRO A 38 -25.03 -7.44 -3.73
CA PRO A 38 -24.12 -7.15 -4.84
C PRO A 38 -22.91 -6.32 -4.40
N CYS A 39 -21.79 -6.43 -5.14
CA CYS A 39 -20.51 -5.76 -4.88
C CYS A 39 -20.54 -4.24 -5.17
N ILE A 40 -21.51 -3.52 -4.59
CA ILE A 40 -21.75 -2.10 -4.82
C ILE A 40 -21.67 -1.37 -3.49
N GLY A 41 -20.80 -0.36 -3.40
CA GLY A 41 -20.63 0.51 -2.23
C GLY A 41 -21.21 1.91 -2.45
N GLY A 42 -21.21 2.72 -1.39
CA GLY A 42 -21.39 4.17 -1.51
C GLY A 42 -20.11 4.87 -1.97
N HIS A 43 -20.12 6.19 -1.98
CA HIS A 43 -18.92 6.98 -2.27
C HIS A 43 -17.85 6.79 -1.16
N PRO A 44 -16.56 6.67 -1.53
CA PRO A 44 -15.50 6.39 -0.57
C PRO A 44 -15.26 7.61 0.34
N ARG A 45 -15.22 7.37 1.65
CA ARG A 45 -14.77 8.38 2.64
C ARG A 45 -13.25 8.47 2.72
N ASN A 46 -12.58 7.35 2.46
CA ASN A 46 -11.13 7.22 2.46
C ASN A 46 -10.66 6.60 1.14
N ILE A 47 -9.54 7.10 0.61
CA ILE A 47 -8.78 6.51 -0.49
C ILE A 47 -7.39 6.20 0.02
N ILE A 48 -6.90 5.00 -0.27
CA ILE A 48 -5.63 4.51 0.24
C ILE A 48 -4.75 4.15 -0.95
N LEU A 49 -3.63 4.86 -1.05
CA LEU A 49 -2.57 4.59 -2.02
C LEU A 49 -1.54 3.70 -1.33
N LEU A 50 -1.46 2.44 -1.77
CA LEU A 50 -0.49 1.49 -1.25
C LEU A 50 0.80 1.60 -2.05
N THR A 51 1.92 1.82 -1.35
CA THR A 51 3.26 1.78 -1.94
C THR A 51 4.07 0.71 -1.24
N CYS A 52 4.86 -0.05 -1.99
CA CYS A 52 5.84 -0.97 -1.43
C CYS A 52 7.21 -0.30 -1.53
N ASP A 53 7.55 0.58 -0.59
CA ASP A 53 8.82 1.30 -0.64
C ASP A 53 9.96 0.41 -0.12
N ALA A 54 10.79 -0.09 -1.04
CA ALA A 54 11.94 -0.91 -0.70
C ALA A 54 13.17 -0.11 -0.25
N PHE A 55 13.14 1.22 -0.33
CA PHE A 55 14.21 2.07 0.17
C PHE A 55 14.01 2.45 1.64
N GLY A 56 12.80 2.28 2.19
CA GLY A 56 12.51 2.50 3.61
C GLY A 56 12.41 3.96 4.04
N VAL A 57 12.17 4.86 3.09
CA VAL A 57 12.17 6.32 3.28
C VAL A 57 10.78 6.89 3.54
N LEU A 58 9.73 6.25 3.01
CA LEU A 58 8.35 6.72 3.20
C LEU A 58 7.80 6.32 4.58
N PRO A 59 7.01 7.20 5.23
CA PRO A 59 6.36 6.90 6.49
C PRO A 59 5.36 5.74 6.33
N PRO A 60 5.11 4.94 7.40
CA PRO A 60 4.09 3.89 7.36
C PRO A 60 2.71 4.41 6.94
N VAL A 61 2.37 5.65 7.32
CA VAL A 61 1.15 6.33 6.90
C VAL A 61 1.35 7.83 6.82
N ALA A 62 0.79 8.45 5.80
CA ALA A 62 0.65 9.90 5.69
C ALA A 62 -0.75 10.30 5.22
N LYS A 63 -1.29 11.36 5.81
CA LYS A 63 -2.49 12.04 5.33
C LYS A 63 -2.08 12.94 4.17
N LEU A 64 -2.75 12.82 3.03
CA LEU A 64 -2.42 13.59 1.83
C LEU A 64 -3.34 14.80 1.71
N THR A 65 -2.77 15.93 1.28
CA THR A 65 -3.59 16.97 0.64
C THR A 65 -4.14 16.46 -0.69
N ARG A 66 -5.07 17.21 -1.30
CA ARG A 66 -5.62 16.85 -2.61
C ARG A 66 -4.55 16.85 -3.70
N GLU A 67 -3.67 17.84 -3.65
CA GLU A 67 -2.56 18.02 -4.58
C GLU A 67 -1.54 16.89 -4.42
N GLN A 68 -1.22 16.52 -3.18
CA GLN A 68 -0.37 15.35 -2.89
C GLN A 68 -1.02 14.05 -3.35
N ALA A 69 -2.34 13.88 -3.16
CA ALA A 69 -3.06 12.70 -3.63
C ALA A 69 -2.98 12.58 -5.16
N MET A 70 -3.16 13.68 -5.89
CA MET A 70 -2.99 13.70 -7.35
C MET A 70 -1.55 13.40 -7.75
N TYR A 71 -0.57 14.02 -7.10
CA TYR A 71 0.85 13.80 -7.35
C TYR A 71 1.22 12.32 -7.17
N HIS A 72 0.95 11.74 -5.99
CA HIS A 72 1.27 10.34 -5.71
C HIS A 72 0.47 9.36 -6.58
N PHE A 73 -0.77 9.71 -6.96
CA PHE A 73 -1.55 8.90 -7.89
C PHE A 73 -0.96 8.89 -9.30
N ILE A 74 -0.52 10.04 -9.82
CA ILE A 74 0.13 10.12 -11.14
C ILE A 74 1.52 9.47 -11.10
N SER A 75 2.30 9.69 -10.04
CA SER A 75 3.61 9.07 -9.89
C SER A 75 3.50 7.56 -9.77
N GLY A 76 2.54 7.06 -8.98
CA GLY A 76 2.32 5.63 -8.76
C GLY A 76 3.59 4.91 -8.30
N TYR A 77 4.34 5.56 -7.41
CA TYR A 77 5.59 5.03 -6.89
C TYR A 77 5.36 3.76 -6.08
N THR A 78 6.10 2.71 -6.44
CA THR A 78 6.28 1.47 -5.67
C THR A 78 7.67 0.92 -6.00
N ALA A 79 8.14 -0.12 -5.32
CA ALA A 79 9.36 -0.81 -5.69
C ALA A 79 9.06 -2.21 -6.22
N LYS A 80 9.88 -2.64 -7.19
CA LYS A 80 10.05 -4.05 -7.53
C LYS A 80 11.02 -4.66 -6.53
N VAL A 81 10.65 -5.79 -5.96
CA VAL A 81 11.44 -6.48 -4.94
C VAL A 81 12.07 -7.72 -5.54
N ALA A 82 13.32 -8.00 -5.17
CA ALA A 82 14.00 -9.23 -5.57
C ALA A 82 13.13 -10.48 -5.31
N GLY A 83 13.08 -11.38 -6.31
CA GLY A 83 12.27 -12.60 -6.29
C GLY A 83 10.89 -12.48 -6.96
N THR A 84 10.27 -11.28 -6.93
CA THR A 84 8.89 -11.11 -7.42
C THR A 84 8.77 -10.94 -8.94
N GLU A 85 9.87 -10.55 -9.62
CA GLU A 85 9.95 -10.43 -11.07
C GLU A 85 11.25 -11.07 -11.62
N MET A 86 11.18 -11.69 -12.80
CA MET A 86 12.36 -12.29 -13.43
C MET A 86 13.42 -11.23 -13.70
N GLY A 87 14.62 -11.43 -13.17
CA GLY A 87 15.79 -10.57 -13.39
C GLY A 87 15.99 -9.46 -12.36
N VAL A 88 15.09 -9.28 -11.40
CA VAL A 88 15.25 -8.30 -10.31
C VAL A 88 16.02 -8.94 -9.16
N THR A 89 17.25 -8.47 -8.93
CA THR A 89 18.17 -8.96 -7.87
C THR A 89 18.34 -7.95 -6.74
N GLU A 90 18.18 -6.66 -7.03
CA GLU A 90 18.17 -5.57 -6.07
C GLU A 90 16.86 -4.77 -6.19
N PRO A 91 16.45 -4.02 -5.15
CA PRO A 91 15.24 -3.23 -5.21
C PRO A 91 15.32 -2.13 -6.27
N GLU A 92 14.33 -2.09 -7.14
CA GLU A 92 14.25 -1.07 -8.18
C GLU A 92 13.02 -0.19 -7.95
N ALA A 93 13.23 1.13 -7.90
CA ALA A 93 12.14 2.08 -7.89
C ALA A 93 11.33 1.96 -9.19
N THR A 94 10.03 1.79 -9.09
CA THR A 94 9.14 1.76 -10.25
C THR A 94 8.00 2.77 -10.10
N PHE A 95 7.70 3.45 -11.20
CA PHE A 95 6.67 4.47 -11.26
C PHE A 95 5.59 3.97 -12.21
N SER A 96 4.57 3.34 -11.64
CA SER A 96 3.43 2.80 -12.39
C SER A 96 2.27 3.77 -12.26
N ALA A 97 2.19 4.74 -13.18
CA ALA A 97 1.16 5.77 -13.16
C ALA A 97 -0.24 5.22 -12.85
N CYS A 98 -0.96 5.90 -11.97
CA CYS A 98 -2.27 5.48 -11.44
C CYS A 98 -2.25 4.14 -10.69
N PHE A 99 -1.07 3.66 -10.25
CA PHE A 99 -0.82 2.34 -9.69
C PHE A 99 -1.20 1.17 -10.64
N GLY A 100 -1.26 1.44 -11.94
CA GLY A 100 -1.81 0.51 -12.92
C GLY A 100 -1.46 0.83 -14.37
N ALA A 101 -0.29 1.42 -14.62
CA ALA A 101 0.11 1.94 -15.93
C ALA A 101 -0.09 0.94 -17.07
N ALA A 102 0.15 -0.35 -16.82
CA ALA A 102 -0.03 -1.43 -17.80
C ALA A 102 -1.47 -1.60 -18.32
N PHE A 103 -2.46 -1.01 -17.64
CA PHE A 103 -3.88 -1.14 -17.97
C PHE A 103 -4.52 0.20 -18.40
N MET A 104 -3.75 1.28 -18.40
CA MET A 104 -4.28 2.62 -18.68
C MET A 104 -4.39 2.85 -20.18
N VAL A 105 -5.55 3.37 -20.61
CA VAL A 105 -5.81 3.68 -22.04
C VAL A 105 -5.57 5.16 -22.32
N TRP A 106 -5.99 6.04 -21.40
CA TRP A 106 -5.80 7.48 -21.52
C TRP A 106 -4.54 7.96 -20.81
N HIS A 107 -4.16 9.21 -21.07
CA HIS A 107 -3.09 9.85 -20.33
C HIS A 107 -3.43 9.92 -18.82
N PRO A 108 -2.47 9.67 -17.89
CA PRO A 108 -2.72 9.65 -16.44
C PRO A 108 -3.44 10.87 -15.87
N SER A 109 -3.24 12.05 -16.48
CA SER A 109 -3.90 13.30 -16.06
C SER A 109 -5.42 13.20 -16.10
N VAL A 110 -6.00 12.49 -17.08
CA VAL A 110 -7.46 12.30 -17.21
C VAL A 110 -8.01 11.59 -15.97
N TYR A 111 -7.32 10.55 -15.52
CA TYR A 111 -7.73 9.77 -14.35
C TYR A 111 -7.50 10.54 -13.05
N ALA A 112 -6.40 11.30 -12.96
CA ALA A 112 -6.11 12.14 -11.80
C ALA A 112 -7.11 13.28 -11.62
N GLU A 113 -7.53 13.93 -12.71
CA GLU A 113 -8.58 14.95 -12.70
C GLU A 113 -9.92 14.37 -12.26
N LEU A 114 -10.28 13.18 -12.76
CA LEU A 114 -11.50 12.48 -12.35
C LEU A 114 -11.46 12.12 -10.86
N LEU A 115 -10.34 11.59 -10.38
CA LEU A 115 -10.12 11.28 -8.97
C LEU A 115 -10.27 12.53 -8.10
N ALA A 116 -9.60 13.62 -8.48
CA ALA A 116 -9.65 14.88 -7.76
C ALA A 116 -11.08 15.44 -7.68
N LYS A 117 -11.80 15.43 -8.82
CA LYS A 117 -13.21 15.84 -8.87
C LYS A 117 -14.05 15.00 -7.91
N LYS A 118 -13.93 13.67 -7.97
CA LYS A 118 -14.69 12.75 -7.10
C LYS A 118 -14.36 12.93 -5.63
N MET A 119 -13.10 13.18 -5.28
CA MET A 119 -12.70 13.47 -3.90
C MET A 119 -13.32 14.78 -3.40
N ALA A 120 -13.43 15.81 -4.25
CA ALA A 120 -14.06 17.09 -3.88
C ALA A 120 -15.55 16.93 -3.62
N GLU A 121 -16.25 16.27 -4.55
CA GLU A 121 -17.69 16.05 -4.46
C GLU A 121 -18.10 15.30 -3.18
N ASN A 122 -17.22 14.44 -2.64
CA ASN A 122 -17.54 13.51 -1.56
C ASN A 122 -16.78 13.76 -0.25
N ASN A 123 -15.99 14.83 -0.16
CA ASN A 123 -15.11 15.12 0.99
C ASN A 123 -14.23 13.92 1.38
N THR A 124 -13.68 13.23 0.38
CA THR A 124 -12.87 12.03 0.56
C THR A 124 -11.47 12.39 1.01
N THR A 125 -10.98 11.71 2.06
CA THR A 125 -9.58 11.85 2.52
C THR A 125 -8.69 10.82 1.83
N ALA A 126 -7.51 11.24 1.37
CA ALA A 126 -6.52 10.32 0.79
C ALA A 126 -5.37 10.05 1.77
N TRP A 127 -4.88 8.82 1.74
CA TRP A 127 -3.80 8.32 2.59
C TRP A 127 -2.75 7.64 1.72
N LEU A 128 -1.48 7.86 2.03
CA LEU A 128 -0.36 7.07 1.50
C LEU A 128 0.07 6.09 2.59
N ILE A 129 0.09 4.80 2.27
CA ILE A 129 0.52 3.75 3.21
C ILE A 129 1.69 2.98 2.63
N ASN A 130 2.81 3.00 3.34
CA ASN A 130 3.97 2.19 3.03
C ASN A 130 3.76 0.75 3.57
N THR A 131 3.80 -0.22 2.66
CA THR A 131 3.70 -1.67 2.91
C THR A 131 5.02 -2.40 2.61
N GLY A 132 6.06 -1.62 2.27
CA GLY A 132 7.43 -2.04 2.05
C GLY A 132 8.23 -2.02 3.35
N TRP A 133 9.39 -1.36 3.33
CA TRP A 133 10.42 -1.43 4.35
C TRP A 133 10.46 -0.19 5.24
N THR A 134 11.11 -0.33 6.39
CA THR A 134 11.51 0.75 7.29
C THR A 134 12.80 0.37 8.03
N GLY A 135 13.49 1.38 8.57
CA GLY A 135 14.74 1.19 9.30
C GLY A 135 15.93 0.81 8.43
N GLY A 136 15.88 1.17 7.15
CA GLY A 136 16.87 0.85 6.13
C GLY A 136 16.21 0.36 4.84
N PRO A 137 16.99 0.26 3.75
CA PRO A 137 16.53 -0.33 2.50
C PRO A 137 16.35 -1.85 2.64
N TYR A 138 15.72 -2.49 1.67
CA TYR A 138 15.66 -3.94 1.55
C TYR A 138 17.06 -4.57 1.68
N GLY A 139 17.17 -5.64 2.47
CA GLY A 139 18.44 -6.30 2.79
C GLY A 139 19.06 -5.81 4.11
N GLU A 140 18.76 -4.58 4.53
CA GLU A 140 19.24 -4.00 5.80
C GLU A 140 18.09 -3.73 6.79
N GLY A 141 17.03 -3.08 6.31
CA GLY A 141 15.81 -2.77 7.07
C GLY A 141 14.84 -3.94 7.17
N GLU A 142 13.76 -3.75 7.92
CA GLU A 142 12.68 -4.74 8.05
C GLU A 142 11.43 -4.30 7.29
N ARG A 143 10.72 -5.27 6.70
CA ARG A 143 9.40 -5.01 6.12
C ARG A 143 8.43 -4.60 7.22
N ILE A 144 7.64 -3.55 6.98
CA ILE A 144 6.64 -3.07 7.93
C ILE A 144 5.70 -4.23 8.27
N ARG A 145 5.61 -4.54 9.57
CA ARG A 145 4.86 -5.70 10.04
C ARG A 145 3.39 -5.53 9.68
N LEU A 146 2.80 -6.56 9.07
CA LEU A 146 1.40 -6.55 8.63
C LEU A 146 0.41 -6.14 9.73
N ARG A 147 0.69 -6.50 10.99
CA ARG A 147 -0.13 -6.09 12.14
C ARG A 147 -0.19 -4.57 12.32
N TYR A 148 0.88 -3.84 12.02
CA TYR A 148 0.91 -2.39 12.11
C TYR A 148 0.16 -1.77 10.94
N THR A 149 0.33 -2.30 9.72
CA THR A 149 -0.48 -1.86 8.57
C THR A 149 -1.97 -2.07 8.83
N ARG A 150 -2.38 -3.20 9.40
CA ARG A 150 -3.79 -3.43 9.79
C ARG A 150 -4.28 -2.44 10.83
N ALA A 151 -3.50 -2.19 11.89
CA ALA A 151 -3.83 -1.20 12.90
C ALA A 151 -3.99 0.21 12.31
N ILE A 152 -3.13 0.59 11.35
CA ILE A 152 -3.26 1.86 10.60
C ILE A 152 -4.58 1.90 9.82
N ILE A 153 -4.93 0.83 9.10
CA ILE A 153 -6.20 0.75 8.35
C ILE A 153 -7.40 0.86 9.29
N ASP A 154 -7.36 0.21 10.44
CA ASP A 154 -8.41 0.28 11.46
C ASP A 154 -8.53 1.71 12.04
N ALA A 155 -7.40 2.39 12.26
CA ALA A 155 -7.34 3.77 12.73
C ALA A 155 -7.81 4.79 11.66
N ILE A 156 -7.66 4.48 10.37
CA ILE A 156 -8.28 5.24 9.26
C ILE A 156 -9.80 5.05 9.25
N HIS A 157 -10.26 3.81 9.40
CA HIS A 157 -11.69 3.49 9.37
C HIS A 157 -12.46 4.04 10.58
N SER A 158 -11.85 4.02 11.76
CA SER A 158 -12.44 4.58 12.99
C SER A 158 -12.48 6.11 13.00
N GLY A 159 -11.66 6.76 12.15
CA GLY A 159 -11.49 8.21 12.11
C GLY A 159 -10.44 8.75 13.09
N GLU A 160 -9.78 7.87 13.85
CA GLU A 160 -8.68 8.23 14.76
C GLU A 160 -7.60 9.05 14.04
N LEU A 161 -7.07 8.53 12.92
CA LEU A 161 -6.00 9.22 12.20
C LEU A 161 -6.48 10.51 11.51
N ALA A 162 -7.77 10.62 11.20
CA ALA A 162 -8.31 11.85 10.62
C ALA A 162 -8.23 13.04 11.59
N GLN A 163 -8.27 12.76 12.90
CA GLN A 163 -8.24 13.72 14.01
C GLN A 163 -6.87 13.82 14.69
N ALA A 164 -5.97 12.86 14.44
CA ALA A 164 -4.65 12.83 15.05
C ALA A 164 -3.79 14.05 14.66
N PRO A 165 -3.03 14.63 15.60
CA PRO A 165 -1.99 15.61 15.27
C PRO A 165 -0.97 15.02 14.30
N THR A 166 -0.49 15.83 13.37
CA THR A 166 0.49 15.40 12.36
C THR A 166 1.79 16.18 12.48
N VAL A 167 2.90 15.51 12.21
CA VAL A 167 4.22 16.09 11.98
C VAL A 167 4.47 16.11 10.48
N THR A 168 4.84 17.27 9.95
CA THR A 168 5.22 17.38 8.53
C THR A 168 6.59 16.77 8.32
N ASP A 169 6.67 15.79 7.42
CA ASP A 169 7.95 15.26 6.98
C ASP A 169 8.77 16.35 6.26
N ALA A 170 10.07 16.39 6.54
CA ALA A 170 10.95 17.47 6.08
C ALA A 170 11.37 17.33 4.61
N ILE A 171 11.28 16.13 4.03
CA ILE A 171 11.75 15.84 2.67
C ILE A 171 10.59 15.91 1.69
N PHE A 172 9.49 15.22 2.00
CA PHE A 172 8.33 15.08 1.11
C PHE A 172 7.19 16.04 1.45
N GLY A 173 7.24 16.72 2.61
CA GLY A 173 6.16 17.59 3.07
C GLY A 173 4.87 16.83 3.43
N LEU A 174 4.98 15.53 3.71
CA LEU A 174 3.84 14.66 4.02
C LEU A 174 3.36 14.88 5.46
N ALA A 175 2.05 14.91 5.69
CA ALA A 175 1.48 15.01 7.03
C ALA A 175 1.43 13.62 7.69
N VAL A 176 2.42 13.31 8.54
CA VAL A 176 2.58 12.02 9.20
C VAL A 176 1.93 12.06 10.58
N PRO A 177 0.97 11.17 10.91
CA PRO A 177 0.39 11.12 12.25
C PRO A 177 1.45 10.95 13.34
N ALA A 178 1.31 11.70 14.44
CA ALA A 178 2.25 11.65 15.57
C ALA A 178 2.11 10.35 16.39
N ALA A 179 0.92 9.74 16.39
CA ALA A 179 0.60 8.51 17.08
C ALA A 179 -0.48 7.74 16.32
N CYS A 180 -0.52 6.42 16.52
CA CYS A 180 -1.55 5.52 15.99
C CYS A 180 -1.69 4.35 16.97
N SER A 181 -2.94 4.05 17.38
CA SER A 181 -3.22 2.94 18.28
C SER A 181 -2.59 1.64 17.79
N HIS A 182 -1.94 0.90 18.69
CA HIS A 182 -1.28 -0.38 18.42
C HIS A 182 -0.09 -0.34 17.44
N VAL A 183 0.44 0.85 17.14
CA VAL A 183 1.65 1.06 16.34
C VAL A 183 2.68 1.82 17.19
N PRO A 184 3.93 1.34 17.33
CA PRO A 184 4.94 2.07 18.09
C PRO A 184 5.27 3.43 17.44
N ASP A 185 5.18 4.53 18.18
CA ASP A 185 5.36 5.90 17.64
C ASP A 185 6.68 6.07 16.86
N LYS A 186 7.75 5.40 17.31
CA LYS A 186 9.07 5.42 16.66
C LYS A 186 9.01 4.99 15.19
N ILE A 187 8.11 4.06 14.81
CA ILE A 187 8.01 3.58 13.42
C ILE A 187 7.30 4.57 12.50
N LEU A 188 6.41 5.42 13.05
CA LEU A 188 5.63 6.37 12.26
C LEU A 188 6.53 7.40 11.59
N GLN A 189 7.68 7.69 12.18
CA GLN A 189 8.68 8.64 11.68
C GLN A 189 9.92 7.86 11.20
N PRO A 190 10.07 7.60 9.88
CA PRO A 190 11.15 6.79 9.34
C PRO A 190 12.53 7.19 9.84
N ARG A 191 12.82 8.49 9.95
CA ARG A 191 14.12 8.98 10.45
C ARG A 191 14.56 8.38 11.80
N TYR A 192 13.63 7.93 12.65
CA TYR A 192 13.98 7.34 13.95
C TYR A 192 14.24 5.85 13.86
N THR A 193 13.87 5.18 12.78
CA THR A 193 14.09 3.74 12.61
C THR A 193 15.43 3.41 11.95
N TRP A 194 16.04 4.38 11.26
CA TRP A 194 17.35 4.22 10.61
C TRP A 194 18.49 4.34 11.65
N TYR A 195 19.49 3.47 11.52
CA TYR A 195 20.69 3.40 12.38
C TYR A 195 21.95 3.67 11.56
#